data_AF-A0A9E1SI41-F1
#
_entry.id   AF-A0A9E1SI41-F1
#
_cell.length_a   1.000
_cell.length_b   1.000
_cell.length_c   1.000
_cell.angle_alpha   90.00
_cell.angle_beta   90.00
_cell.angle_gamma   90.00
#
_symmetry.space_group_name_H-M   'P 1'
#
loop_
_entity.id
_entity.type
_entity.pdbx_description
1 polymer ?
#
loop_
_entity_poly.entity_id
_entity_poly.type
_entity_poly.pdbx_seq_one_letter_code
_entity_poly.pdbx_strand_id
1 'polypeptide(L)'
;MSNRLLSKAALSAAILSIGIYSTAHAHSGGATLNPRGGNPSATALAAITCSKYTKLSEEPAKLIVQLRDISPPVEGLLLSVQIYKGTQAISITDPVSGDANYSPAVELNAGPGAYQVLLDKTAAGPRQFDLIWHCESAEGIHTETQINVRQFQ
;
A
#
# COMPACT_ATOMS: atom_id res chain seq x y z
N MET A 1 -33.90 70.23 3.49
CA MET A 1 -34.56 68.97 3.05
C MET A 1 -33.83 67.81 3.71
N SER A 2 -34.60 66.87 4.24
CA SER A 2 -34.26 65.94 5.33
C SER A 2 -33.46 64.69 4.92
N ASN A 3 -32.66 64.21 5.88
CA ASN A 3 -31.96 62.91 6.01
C ASN A 3 -32.79 61.65 5.68
N ARG A 4 -32.09 60.55 5.27
CA ARG A 4 -32.09 59.17 5.84
C ARG A 4 -31.37 58.21 4.86
N LEU A 5 -30.19 57.66 5.20
CA LEU A 5 -29.95 56.40 5.93
C LEU A 5 -30.37 55.11 5.17
N LEU A 6 -29.35 54.36 4.75
CA LEU A 6 -29.19 52.89 4.77
C LEU A 6 -30.39 51.98 4.43
N SER A 7 -30.31 51.26 3.30
CA SER A 7 -30.89 49.90 3.08
C SER A 7 -30.57 49.49 1.64
N LYS A 8 -30.03 48.32 1.26
CA LYS A 8 -30.12 46.97 1.82
C LYS A 8 -28.84 46.20 1.47
N ALA A 9 -28.18 45.66 2.49
CA ALA A 9 -27.24 44.58 2.33
C ALA A 9 -28.01 43.33 1.85
N ALA A 10 -27.53 42.69 0.78
CA ALA A 10 -27.83 41.29 0.51
C ALA A 10 -26.50 40.56 0.44
N LEU A 11 -26.14 39.96 1.57
CA LEU A 11 -25.07 38.99 1.73
C LEU A 11 -25.27 37.85 0.72
N SER A 12 -24.23 37.52 -0.02
CA SER A 12 -24.04 36.18 -0.57
C SER A 12 -22.56 35.84 -0.48
N ALA A 13 -22.13 35.52 0.74
CA ALA A 13 -20.84 34.88 0.97
C ALA A 13 -21.00 33.39 0.62
N ALA A 14 -20.61 33.01 -0.59
CA ALA A 14 -20.40 31.62 -0.93
C ALA A 14 -19.15 31.13 -0.17
N ILE A 15 -19.35 30.42 0.94
CA ILE A 15 -18.27 29.74 1.65
C ILE A 15 -17.84 28.57 0.76
N LEU A 16 -16.74 28.75 0.03
CA LEU A 16 -16.07 27.69 -0.70
C LEU A 16 -15.32 26.83 0.32
N SER A 17 -15.95 25.77 0.83
CA SER A 17 -15.26 24.79 1.66
C SER A 17 -14.29 24.00 0.78
N ILE A 18 -13.05 24.49 0.70
CA ILE A 18 -11.91 23.74 0.18
C ILE A 18 -11.65 22.61 1.18
N GLY A 19 -12.21 21.44 0.92
CA GLY A 19 -11.80 20.21 1.59
C GLY A 19 -10.33 19.97 1.29
N ILE A 20 -9.50 19.94 2.32
CA ILE A 20 -8.11 19.51 2.23
C ILE A 20 -8.14 17.99 2.02
N TYR A 21 -8.10 17.56 0.76
CA TYR A 21 -7.88 16.15 0.43
C TYR A 21 -6.40 15.85 0.70
N SER A 22 -6.16 15.06 1.75
CA SER A 22 -4.87 14.43 1.99
C SER A 22 -4.60 13.43 0.86
N THR A 23 -3.62 13.69 0.01
CA THR A 23 -3.20 12.72 -1.01
C THR A 23 -2.32 11.67 -0.36
N ALA A 24 -2.91 10.54 0.02
CA ALA A 24 -2.14 9.37 0.45
C ALA A 24 -1.19 8.94 -0.68
N HIS A 25 0.13 9.02 -0.45
CA HIS A 25 1.11 8.52 -1.41
C HIS A 25 1.28 7.01 -1.21
N ALA A 26 1.05 6.25 -2.28
CA ALA A 26 1.45 4.86 -2.34
C ALA A 26 2.94 4.74 -2.50
N HIS A 27 3.56 3.93 -1.65
CA HIS A 27 4.84 3.36 -2.01
C HIS A 27 4.58 2.16 -2.92
N SER A 28 5.33 2.08 -4.01
CA SER A 28 5.38 0.88 -4.82
C SER A 28 6.82 0.55 -5.19
N GLY A 29 7.04 -0.68 -5.58
CA GLY A 29 8.36 -1.18 -5.91
C GLY A 29 8.30 -2.62 -6.36
N GLY A 30 9.16 -2.94 -7.32
CA GLY A 30 9.15 -4.22 -8.01
C GLY A 30 10.56 -4.69 -8.33
N ALA A 31 10.65 -5.99 -8.62
CA ALA A 31 11.87 -6.65 -9.05
C ALA A 31 11.50 -7.93 -9.81
N THR A 32 12.52 -8.66 -10.30
CA THR A 32 12.33 -9.99 -10.89
C THR A 32 12.75 -11.05 -9.89
N LEU A 33 11.79 -11.77 -9.32
CA LEU A 33 12.02 -12.93 -8.48
C LEU A 33 12.54 -14.10 -9.32
N ASN A 34 13.62 -14.74 -8.85
CA ASN A 34 14.30 -15.85 -9.51
C ASN A 34 14.64 -15.56 -10.99
N PRO A 35 15.47 -14.55 -11.32
CA PRO A 35 15.71 -14.13 -12.71
C PRO A 35 16.19 -15.24 -13.65
N ARG A 36 16.86 -16.26 -13.11
CA ARG A 36 17.32 -17.44 -13.88
C ARG A 36 16.24 -18.51 -14.08
N GLY A 37 15.10 -18.39 -13.41
CA GLY A 37 13.94 -19.28 -13.56
C GLY A 37 14.05 -20.66 -12.91
N GLY A 38 15.24 -21.12 -12.51
CA GLY A 38 15.47 -22.50 -12.10
C GLY A 38 14.92 -22.93 -10.73
N ASN A 39 14.76 -22.01 -9.76
CA ASN A 39 14.31 -22.37 -8.41
C ASN A 39 12.79 -22.15 -8.25
N PRO A 40 11.92 -23.19 -8.25
CA PRO A 40 10.48 -23.02 -8.05
C PRO A 40 10.14 -22.41 -6.68
N SER A 41 10.95 -22.67 -5.65
CA SER A 41 10.73 -22.23 -4.27
C SER A 41 11.47 -20.92 -3.92
N ALA A 42 11.85 -20.12 -4.91
CA ALA A 42 12.50 -18.84 -4.65
C ALA A 42 11.55 -17.90 -3.91
N THR A 43 12.10 -17.17 -2.94
CA THR A 43 11.37 -16.21 -2.12
C THR A 43 12.09 -14.88 -1.98
N ALA A 44 11.33 -13.85 -1.65
CA ALA A 44 11.87 -12.58 -1.18
C ALA A 44 11.28 -12.23 0.19
N LEU A 45 12.10 -11.66 1.06
CA LEU A 45 11.71 -11.25 2.41
C LEU A 45 12.03 -9.77 2.59
N ALA A 46 11.05 -9.01 3.06
CA ALA A 46 11.21 -7.62 3.46
C ALA A 46 10.56 -7.37 4.82
N ALA A 47 10.98 -6.28 5.46
CA ALA A 47 10.26 -5.67 6.55
C ALA A 47 9.72 -4.31 6.13
N ILE A 48 8.42 -4.09 6.31
CA ILE A 48 7.77 -2.79 6.10
C ILE A 48 7.47 -2.22 7.48
N THR A 49 8.03 -1.06 7.79
CA THR A 49 7.88 -0.43 9.11
C THR A 49 6.93 0.74 9.01
N CYS A 50 5.88 0.68 9.82
CA CYS A 50 4.91 1.75 9.97
C CYS A 50 5.24 2.62 11.18
N SER A 51 5.39 3.91 10.97
CA SER A 51 5.69 4.87 12.04
C SER A 51 4.98 6.19 11.81
N LYS A 52 5.03 7.06 12.82
CA LYS A 52 4.59 8.44 12.66
C LYS A 52 5.60 9.24 11.84
N TYR A 53 5.12 10.17 11.00
CA TYR A 53 5.98 11.20 10.40
C TYR A 53 6.56 12.13 11.46
N THR A 54 5.72 12.56 12.40
CA THR A 54 6.09 13.46 13.50
C THR A 54 5.38 13.05 14.78
N LYS A 55 5.77 13.61 15.93
CA LYS A 55 5.10 13.33 17.22
C LYS A 55 3.61 13.72 17.25
N LEU A 56 3.18 14.62 16.37
CA LEU A 56 1.81 15.12 16.28
C LEU A 56 0.97 14.41 15.21
N SER A 57 1.58 13.56 14.39
CA SER A 57 0.88 12.78 13.35
C SER A 57 0.06 11.65 13.97
N GLU A 58 -0.94 11.17 13.23
CA GLU A 58 -1.74 10.00 13.65
C GLU A 58 -0.89 8.75 13.81
N GLU A 59 -1.30 7.87 14.73
CA GLU A 59 -0.63 6.59 14.96
C GLU A 59 -0.98 5.61 13.83
N PRO A 60 0.00 4.91 13.24
CA PRO A 60 -0.27 3.85 12.29
C PRO A 60 -1.09 2.72 12.93
N ALA A 61 -2.15 2.30 12.26
CA ALA A 61 -3.01 1.20 12.67
C ALA A 61 -2.79 -0.06 11.81
N LYS A 62 -2.48 0.09 10.52
CA LYS A 62 -2.47 -1.01 9.57
C LYS A 62 -1.42 -0.88 8.47
N LEU A 63 -1.07 -2.02 7.89
CA LEU A 63 -0.35 -2.13 6.63
C LEU A 63 -1.31 -2.65 5.55
N ILE A 64 -1.38 -1.95 4.42
CA ILE A 64 -2.13 -2.35 3.22
C ILE A 64 -1.14 -2.79 2.14
N VAL A 65 -1.45 -3.87 1.44
CA VAL A 65 -0.63 -4.39 0.33
C VAL A 65 -1.47 -4.84 -0.86
N GLN A 66 -0.95 -4.61 -2.06
CA GLN A 66 -1.42 -5.21 -3.32
C GLN A 66 -0.22 -5.72 -4.12
N LEU A 67 -0.43 -6.78 -4.89
CA LEU A 67 0.59 -7.43 -5.71
C LEU A 67 0.12 -7.49 -7.16
N ARG A 68 1.03 -7.34 -8.12
CA ARG A 68 0.78 -7.71 -9.52
C ARG A 68 1.97 -8.45 -10.12
N ASP A 69 1.68 -9.46 -10.93
CA ASP A 69 2.62 -10.11 -11.83
C ASP A 69 2.64 -9.37 -13.17
N ILE A 70 3.78 -8.74 -13.49
CA ILE A 70 4.00 -8.01 -14.76
C ILE A 70 4.83 -8.83 -15.76
N SER A 71 4.96 -10.14 -15.53
CA SER A 71 5.65 -11.07 -16.43
C SER A 71 4.76 -11.50 -17.61
N PRO A 72 5.32 -12.17 -18.63
CA PRO A 72 4.50 -12.94 -19.57
C PRO A 72 3.66 -14.01 -18.84
N PRO A 73 2.37 -14.20 -19.21
CA PRO A 73 1.49 -15.18 -18.59
C PRO A 73 2.06 -16.60 -18.65
N VAL A 74 2.02 -17.31 -17.52
CA VAL A 74 2.35 -18.74 -17.44
C VAL A 74 1.28 -19.41 -16.58
N GLU A 75 0.57 -20.37 -17.16
CA GLU A 75 -0.52 -21.07 -16.48
C GLU A 75 -0.03 -21.72 -15.17
N GLY A 76 -0.73 -21.45 -14.07
CA GLY A 76 -0.43 -22.00 -12.74
C GLY A 76 0.79 -21.42 -12.02
N LEU A 77 1.54 -20.49 -12.64
CA LEU A 77 2.67 -19.79 -12.00
C LEU A 77 2.20 -18.47 -11.39
N LEU A 78 1.77 -18.51 -10.14
CA LEU A 78 1.23 -17.37 -9.41
C LEU A 78 2.25 -16.82 -8.43
N LEU A 79 2.08 -15.55 -8.07
CA LEU A 79 2.81 -14.88 -7.00
C LEU A 79 1.91 -14.72 -5.78
N SER A 80 2.47 -14.94 -4.59
CA SER A 80 1.74 -14.71 -3.33
C SER A 80 2.58 -13.92 -2.34
N VAL A 81 1.91 -13.07 -1.58
CA VAL A 81 2.50 -12.33 -0.46
C VAL A 81 1.85 -12.78 0.83
N GLN A 82 2.66 -13.08 1.84
CA GLN A 82 2.23 -13.29 3.22
C GLN A 82 2.80 -12.18 4.10
N ILE A 83 1.93 -11.63 4.95
CA ILE A 83 2.25 -10.54 5.84
C ILE A 83 1.99 -11.02 7.25
N TYR A 84 2.92 -10.82 8.17
CA TYR A 84 2.69 -11.10 9.57
C TYR A 84 3.37 -10.10 10.51
N LYS A 85 2.77 -9.94 11.69
CA LYS A 85 3.30 -9.14 12.78
C LYS A 85 2.73 -9.64 14.11
N GLY A 86 3.62 -9.96 15.06
CA GLY A 86 3.21 -10.58 16.32
C GLY A 86 2.50 -11.90 16.06
N THR A 87 1.26 -12.03 16.53
CA THR A 87 0.41 -13.22 16.35
C THR A 87 -0.59 -13.11 15.20
N GLN A 88 -0.56 -12.02 14.42
CA GLN A 88 -1.49 -11.79 13.32
C GLN A 88 -0.81 -12.01 11.97
N ALA A 89 -1.53 -12.60 11.02
CA ALA A 89 -1.06 -12.80 9.66
C ALA A 89 -2.21 -12.72 8.65
N ILE A 90 -1.89 -12.32 7.42
CA ILE A 90 -2.79 -12.31 6.26
C ILE A 90 -1.98 -12.61 5.00
N SER A 91 -2.64 -13.05 3.93
CA SER A 91 -2.00 -13.31 2.65
C SER A 91 -2.85 -12.85 1.48
N ILE A 92 -2.20 -12.55 0.36
CA ILE A 92 -2.84 -12.30 -0.93
C ILE A 92 -2.07 -13.02 -2.04
N THR A 93 -2.79 -13.57 -3.00
CA THR A 93 -2.24 -14.16 -4.22
C THR A 93 -2.76 -13.35 -5.40
N ASP A 94 -1.90 -13.02 -6.34
CA ASP A 94 -2.34 -12.51 -7.64
C ASP A 94 -3.05 -13.66 -8.38
N PRO A 95 -4.36 -13.56 -8.64
CA PRO A 95 -5.14 -14.69 -9.17
C PRO A 95 -4.84 -14.99 -10.64
N VAL A 96 -4.21 -14.07 -11.39
CA VAL A 96 -4.00 -14.23 -12.83
C VAL A 96 -2.54 -13.94 -13.18
N SER A 97 -1.79 -14.98 -13.57
CA SER A 97 -0.39 -14.78 -13.95
C SER A 97 -0.25 -13.84 -15.14
N GLY A 98 0.57 -12.81 -14.96
CA GLY A 98 1.08 -11.96 -16.04
C GLY A 98 0.05 -11.04 -16.70
N ASP A 99 -1.08 -10.77 -16.04
CA ASP A 99 -2.10 -9.85 -16.56
C ASP A 99 -1.80 -8.36 -16.24
N ALA A 100 -0.77 -8.12 -15.42
CA ALA A 100 -0.33 -6.82 -14.94
C ALA A 100 -1.38 -6.03 -14.13
N ASN A 101 -2.49 -6.67 -13.74
CA ASN A 101 -3.50 -6.09 -12.85
C ASN A 101 -3.10 -6.33 -11.40
N TYR A 102 -3.45 -5.37 -10.54
CA TYR A 102 -3.27 -5.58 -9.10
C TYR A 102 -4.30 -6.57 -8.56
N SER A 103 -3.84 -7.43 -7.66
CA SER A 103 -4.68 -8.18 -6.75
C SER A 103 -5.62 -7.26 -5.98
N PRO A 104 -6.71 -7.80 -5.40
CA PRO A 104 -7.40 -7.13 -4.30
C PRO A 104 -6.41 -6.69 -3.21
N ALA A 105 -6.70 -5.56 -2.56
CA ALA A 105 -5.92 -5.12 -1.41
C ALA A 105 -6.20 -6.00 -0.20
N VAL A 106 -5.16 -6.27 0.58
CA VAL A 106 -5.28 -6.87 1.91
C VAL A 106 -4.71 -5.91 2.95
N GLU A 107 -5.32 -5.91 4.13
CA GLU A 107 -4.92 -5.04 5.23
C GLU A 107 -4.62 -5.88 6.49
N LEU A 108 -3.48 -5.65 7.13
CA LEU A 108 -3.17 -6.22 8.44
C LEU A 108 -3.19 -5.14 9.51
N ASN A 109 -4.21 -5.16 10.36
CA ASN A 109 -4.42 -4.22 11.46
C ASN A 109 -3.60 -4.63 12.70
N ALA A 110 -2.30 -4.33 12.70
CA ALA A 110 -1.38 -4.71 13.77
C ALA A 110 -0.58 -3.54 14.37
N GLY A 111 -1.02 -2.29 14.16
CA GLY A 111 -0.47 -1.09 14.77
C GLY A 111 0.90 -0.65 14.25
N PRO A 112 1.62 0.23 14.98
CA PRO A 112 2.92 0.77 14.57
C PRO A 112 4.06 -0.26 14.74
N GLY A 113 5.09 -0.17 13.90
CA GLY A 113 6.27 -1.04 13.92
C GLY A 113 6.43 -1.89 12.65
N ALA A 114 7.36 -2.85 12.70
CA ALA A 114 7.76 -3.64 11.55
C ALA A 114 6.82 -4.83 11.29
N TYR A 115 6.28 -4.89 10.08
CA TYR A 115 5.58 -6.00 9.48
C TYR A 115 6.58 -6.84 8.67
N GLN A 116 6.49 -8.15 8.77
CA GLN A 116 7.27 -9.07 7.94
C GLN A 116 6.46 -9.40 6.69
N VAL A 117 7.08 -9.27 5.52
CA VAL A 117 6.46 -9.49 4.22
C VAL A 117 7.28 -10.51 3.45
N LEU A 118 6.69 -11.66 3.19
CA LEU A 118 7.26 -12.75 2.39
C LEU A 118 6.55 -12.76 1.03
N LEU A 119 7.32 -12.78 -0.05
CA LEU A 119 6.85 -13.02 -1.40
C LEU A 119 7.35 -14.39 -1.86
N ASP A 120 6.46 -15.21 -2.39
CA ASP A 120 6.77 -16.51 -2.98
C ASP A 120 6.06 -16.72 -4.33
N LYS A 121 6.32 -17.88 -4.92
CA LYS A 121 5.70 -18.30 -6.18
C LYS A 121 5.47 -19.81 -6.23
N THR A 122 4.52 -20.22 -7.07
CA THR A 122 4.02 -21.61 -7.09
C THR A 122 4.78 -22.57 -7.99
N ALA A 123 5.59 -22.07 -8.94
CA ALA A 123 6.30 -22.91 -9.92
C ALA A 123 7.63 -22.29 -10.40
N ALA A 124 8.38 -23.02 -11.23
CA ALA A 124 9.60 -22.52 -11.86
C ALA A 124 9.30 -21.46 -12.93
N GLY A 125 10.27 -20.57 -13.17
CA GLY A 125 10.13 -19.41 -14.05
C GLY A 125 10.47 -18.10 -13.34
N PRO A 126 11.09 -17.13 -14.04
CA PRO A 126 11.32 -15.79 -13.51
C PRO A 126 9.99 -15.04 -13.44
N ARG A 127 9.72 -14.34 -12.33
CA ARG A 127 8.52 -13.51 -12.16
C ARG A 127 8.88 -12.08 -11.84
N GLN A 128 8.63 -11.18 -12.79
CA GLN A 128 8.68 -9.74 -12.57
C GLN A 128 7.38 -9.29 -11.91
N PHE A 129 7.50 -8.57 -10.82
CA PHE A 129 6.36 -8.13 -10.02
C PHE A 129 6.49 -6.68 -9.62
N ASP A 130 5.37 -6.12 -9.16
CA ASP A 130 5.32 -4.84 -8.48
C ASP A 130 4.40 -4.98 -7.26
N LEU A 131 4.84 -4.43 -6.14
CA LEU A 131 4.12 -4.44 -4.88
C LEU A 131 3.73 -3.00 -4.53
N ILE A 132 2.47 -2.76 -4.19
CA ILE A 132 2.05 -1.53 -3.53
C ILE A 132 2.00 -1.81 -2.03
N TRP A 133 2.50 -0.87 -1.22
CA TRP A 133 2.37 -0.95 0.24
C TRP A 133 2.15 0.42 0.87
N HIS A 134 1.32 0.44 1.91
CA HIS A 134 1.00 1.66 2.65
C HIS A 134 0.83 1.36 4.14
N CYS A 135 1.44 2.18 4.98
CA CYS A 135 1.00 2.30 6.36
C CYS A 135 -0.08 3.36 6.47
N GLU A 136 -1.14 3.07 7.21
CA GLU A 136 -2.25 4.00 7.44
C GLU A 136 -2.66 4.01 8.92
N SER A 137 -3.21 5.13 9.37
CA SER A 137 -3.94 5.26 10.63
C SER A 137 -5.28 4.51 10.59
N ALA A 138 -6.01 4.51 11.71
CA ALA A 138 -7.34 3.87 11.77
C ALA A 138 -8.36 4.58 10.87
N GLU A 139 -8.14 5.87 10.61
CA GLU A 139 -8.94 6.74 9.77
C GLU A 139 -8.55 6.66 8.28
N GLY A 140 -7.58 5.82 7.92
CA GLY A 140 -7.10 5.66 6.54
C GLY A 140 -6.15 6.77 6.09
N ILE A 141 -5.54 7.51 7.03
CA ILE A 141 -4.56 8.54 6.69
C ILE A 141 -3.19 7.88 6.56
N HIS A 142 -2.53 8.11 5.43
CA HIS A 142 -1.18 7.60 5.20
C HIS A 142 -0.20 8.06 6.29
N THR A 143 0.65 7.15 6.75
CA THR A 143 1.70 7.39 7.74
C THR A 143 3.08 7.08 7.17
N GLU A 144 4.14 7.47 7.89
CA GLU A 144 5.52 7.14 7.50
C GLU A 144 5.66 5.63 7.28
N THR A 145 6.25 5.28 6.14
CA THR A 145 6.31 3.91 5.63
C THR A 145 7.71 3.66 5.09
N GLN A 146 8.45 2.76 5.73
CA GLN A 146 9.80 2.42 5.31
C GLN A 146 9.89 0.94 4.94
N ILE A 147 10.55 0.63 3.82
CA ILE A 147 10.86 -0.76 3.43
C ILE A 147 12.34 -1.09 3.66
N ASN A 148 12.60 -2.30 4.15
CA ASN A 148 13.92 -2.89 4.24
C ASN A 148 13.88 -4.32 3.65
N VAL A 149 14.45 -4.49 2.46
CA VAL A 149 14.61 -5.82 1.83
C VAL A 149 15.73 -6.57 2.54
N ARG A 150 15.45 -7.80 2.99
CA ARG A 150 16.35 -8.63 3.80
C ARG A 150 16.92 -9.81 3.02
N GLN A 151 16.10 -10.42 2.18
CA GLN A 151 16.47 -11.52 1.30
C GLN A 151 15.79 -11.32 -0.04
N PHE A 152 16.51 -11.63 -1.11
CA PHE A 152 15.97 -11.67 -2.45
C PHE A 152 16.66 -12.78 -3.25
N GLN A 153 15.89 -13.62 -3.93
CA GLN A 153 16.38 -14.78 -4.71
C GLN A 153 15.93 -14.73 -6.17
#